data_AF-A0A2M7ADR1-F1
#
_entry.id   AF-A0A2M7ADR1-F1
#
_cell.length_a   1.000
_cell.length_b   1.000
_cell.length_c   1.000
_cell.angle_alpha   90.00
_cell.angle_beta   90.00
_cell.angle_gamma   90.00
#
_symmetry.space_group_name_H-M   'P 1'
#
loop_
_entity.id
_entity.type
_entity.pdbx_description
1 polymer ?
#
loop_
_entity_poly.entity_id
_entity_poly.type
_entity_poly.pdbx_seq_one_letter_code
_entity_poly.pdbx_strand_id
1 'polypeptide(L)'
;MSVSEIEVLDKIFEESEKNRLWLKKEYDRLVEEYKDKFVAVWSQQIIDYDNDYRNLLNKVPKEYKGKGLLIEYLTKERIEFVL
;
A
#
# COMPACT_ATOMS: atom_id res chain seq x y z
N MET A 1 8.48 8.42 24.64
CA MET A 1 8.74 7.34 23.66
C MET A 1 10.06 6.70 24.03
N SER A 2 10.09 5.38 24.12
CA SER A 2 11.29 4.58 24.36
C SER A 2 12.06 4.36 23.05
N VAL A 3 13.36 4.08 23.12
CA VAL A 3 14.22 3.81 21.94
C VAL A 3 13.65 2.66 21.09
N SER A 4 13.07 1.65 21.71
CA SER A 4 12.44 0.52 21.01
C SER A 4 11.19 0.90 20.21
N GLU A 5 10.43 1.91 20.64
CA GLU A 5 9.26 2.38 19.88
C GLU A 5 9.68 3.12 18.60
N ILE A 6 10.80 3.84 18.65
CA ILE A 6 11.35 4.56 17.48
C ILE A 6 11.86 3.57 16.44
N GLU A 7 12.62 2.55 16.84
CA GLU A 7 13.11 1.52 15.91
C GLU A 7 11.98 0.75 15.19
N VAL A 8 10.85 0.55 15.87
CA VAL A 8 9.66 -0.08 15.25
C VAL A 8 9.04 0.83 14.20
N LEU A 9 8.93 2.13 14.50
CA LEU A 9 8.41 3.11 13.55
C LEU A 9 9.31 3.24 12.32
N ASP A 10 10.63 3.29 12.50
CA ASP A 10 11.58 3.35 11.39
C ASP A 10 11.41 2.17 10.44
N LYS A 11 11.28 0.94 10.98
CA LYS A 11 11.02 -0.26 10.16
C LYS A 11 9.69 -0.18 9.40
N ILE A 12 8.65 0.37 10.03
CA ILE A 12 7.34 0.57 9.40
C ILE A 12 7.46 1.56 8.23
N PHE A 13 8.19 2.66 8.42
CA PHE A 13 8.42 3.67 7.39
C PHE A 13 9.26 3.11 6.24
N GLU A 14 10.34 2.37 6.53
CA GLU A 14 11.16 1.72 5.52
C GLU A 14 10.35 0.74 4.67
N GLU A 15 9.52 -0.09 5.29
CA GLU A 15 8.67 -1.04 4.57
C GLU A 15 7.61 -0.32 3.73
N SER A 16 6.98 0.71 4.28
CA SER A 16 6.02 1.54 3.54
C SER A 16 6.65 2.20 2.32
N GLU A 17 7.87 2.72 2.45
CA GLU A 17 8.56 3.38 1.33
C GLU A 17 8.98 2.36 0.25
N LYS A 18 9.45 1.17 0.63
CA LYS A 18 9.72 0.08 -0.33
C LYS A 18 8.47 -0.31 -1.10
N ASN A 19 7.33 -0.45 -0.42
CA ASN A 19 6.04 -0.75 -1.04
C ASN A 19 5.60 0.35 -2.01
N ARG A 20 5.77 1.62 -1.62
CA ARG A 20 5.45 2.77 -2.48
C ARG A 20 6.34 2.85 -3.72
N LEU A 21 7.66 2.68 -3.56
CA LEU A 21 8.61 2.71 -4.68
C LEU A 21 8.36 1.57 -5.66
N TRP A 22 8.08 0.37 -5.15
CA TRP A 22 7.70 -0.77 -5.97
C TRP A 22 6.38 -0.52 -6.73
N LEU A 23 5.35 -0.03 -6.04
CA LEU A 23 4.06 0.27 -6.67
C LEU A 23 4.22 1.31 -7.78
N LYS A 24 5.00 2.37 -7.54
CA LYS A 24 5.29 3.40 -8.55
C LYS A 24 5.98 2.81 -9.78
N LYS A 25 6.94 1.90 -9.59
CA LYS A 25 7.66 1.22 -10.68
C LYS A 25 6.73 0.31 -11.49
N GLU A 26 5.83 -0.40 -10.83
CA GLU A 26 4.91 -1.37 -11.45
C GLU A 26 3.56 -0.76 -11.85
N TYR A 27 3.37 0.56 -11.64
CA TYR A 27 2.05 1.22 -11.70
C TYR A 27 1.34 0.97 -13.02
N ASP A 28 2.03 1.19 -14.15
CA ASP A 28 1.43 1.07 -15.48
C ASP A 28 0.98 -0.39 -15.75
N ARG A 29 1.71 -1.39 -15.24
CA ARG A 29 1.31 -2.81 -15.32
C ARG A 29 0.12 -3.11 -14.41
N LEU A 30 0.16 -2.63 -13.17
CA LEU A 30 -0.85 -2.93 -12.16
C LEU A 30 -2.19 -2.25 -12.46
N VAL A 31 -2.19 -1.06 -13.06
CA VAL A 31 -3.43 -0.38 -13.46
C VAL A 31 -4.19 -1.14 -14.54
N GLU A 32 -3.52 -1.89 -15.41
CA GLU A 32 -4.21 -2.75 -16.39
C GLU A 32 -4.93 -3.94 -15.72
N GLU A 33 -4.38 -4.45 -14.62
CA GLU A 33 -4.88 -5.65 -13.91
C GLU A 33 -5.90 -5.30 -12.81
N TYR A 34 -5.69 -4.18 -12.12
CA TYR A 34 -6.44 -3.74 -10.94
C TYR A 34 -7.16 -2.40 -11.17
N LYS A 35 -7.49 -2.07 -12.42
CA LYS A 35 -8.20 -0.84 -12.77
C LYS A 35 -9.42 -0.62 -11.88
N ASP A 36 -9.53 0.60 -11.37
CA ASP A 36 -10.65 1.09 -10.55
C ASP A 36 -10.85 0.29 -9.25
N LYS A 37 -9.74 -0.17 -8.66
CA LYS A 37 -9.73 -0.92 -7.40
C LYS A 37 -8.73 -0.31 -6.42
N PHE A 38 -9.04 -0.48 -5.14
CA PHE A 38 -8.07 -0.38 -4.07
C PHE A 38 -7.22 -1.66 -4.05
N VAL A 39 -5.91 -1.49 -3.90
CA VAL A 39 -4.97 -2.59 -3.72
C VAL A 39 -4.26 -2.45 -2.39
N ALA A 40 -4.04 -3.58 -1.72
CA ALA A 40 -3.22 -3.69 -0.53
C ALA A 40 -1.84 -4.22 -0.91
N VAL A 41 -0.79 -3.45 -0.63
CA VAL A 41 0.61 -3.79 -0.92
C VAL A 41 1.39 -4.01 0.36
N TRP A 42 2.06 -5.15 0.44
CA TRP A 42 2.97 -5.47 1.53
C TRP A 42 4.12 -6.32 1.02
N SER A 43 5.36 -6.09 1.47
CA SER A 43 6.54 -6.79 0.98
C SER A 43 6.64 -6.80 -0.56
N GLN A 44 6.28 -5.67 -1.19
CA GLN A 44 6.37 -5.41 -2.62
C GLN A 44 5.54 -6.37 -3.48
N GLN A 45 4.35 -6.73 -3.00
CA GLN A 45 3.37 -7.55 -3.71
C GLN A 45 1.95 -7.10 -3.36
N ILE A 46 1.01 -7.31 -4.29
CA ILE A 46 -0.43 -7.16 -4.01
C ILE A 46 -0.86 -8.35 -3.17
N ILE A 47 -1.28 -8.11 -1.93
CA ILE A 47 -1.78 -9.16 -1.03
C ILE A 47 -3.30 -9.31 -1.09
N ASP A 48 -4.01 -8.26 -1.48
CA ASP A 48 -5.47 -8.27 -1.68
C ASP A 48 -5.91 -7.01 -2.48
N TYR A 49 -7.14 -7.03 -2.99
CA TYR A 49 -7.75 -5.92 -3.71
C TYR A 49 -9.28 -5.94 -3.59
N ASP A 50 -9.89 -4.76 -3.68
CA ASP A 50 -11.35 -4.61 -3.70
C ASP A 50 -11.75 -3.30 -4.39
N ASN A 51 -12.97 -3.22 -4.91
CA ASN A 51 -13.51 -1.98 -5.45
C ASN A 51 -13.98 -1.01 -4.35
N ASP A 52 -14.19 -1.50 -3.12
CA ASP A 52 -14.53 -0.69 -1.94
C ASP A 52 -13.41 -0.77 -0.88
N TYR A 53 -12.97 0.40 -0.44
CA TYR A 53 -11.89 0.54 0.55
C TYR A 53 -12.19 -0.18 1.88
N ARG A 54 -13.44 -0.11 2.37
CA ARG A 54 -13.81 -0.72 3.66
C ARG A 54 -13.83 -2.25 3.55
N ASN A 55 -14.29 -2.77 2.42
CA ASN A 55 -14.22 -4.20 2.13
C ASN A 55 -12.77 -4.69 2.10
N LEU A 56 -11.88 -3.97 1.43
CA LEU A 56 -10.45 -4.30 1.42
C LEU A 56 -9.87 -4.31 2.85
N LEU A 57 -10.16 -3.27 3.65
CA LEU A 57 -9.71 -3.22 5.04
C LEU A 57 -10.22 -4.39 5.89
N ASN A 58 -11.41 -4.91 5.60
CA ASN A 58 -11.97 -6.06 6.32
C ASN A 58 -11.31 -7.38 5.90
N LYS A 59 -10.92 -7.51 4.63
CA LYS A 59 -10.24 -8.70 4.10
C LYS A 59 -8.78 -8.79 4.53
N VAL A 60 -8.08 -7.66 4.55
CA VAL A 60 -6.65 -7.63 4.89
C VAL A 60 -6.43 -8.13 6.32
N PRO A 61 -5.62 -9.19 6.52
CA PRO A 61 -5.36 -9.74 7.85
C PRO A 61 -4.77 -8.70 8.81
N LYS A 62 -5.20 -8.76 10.07
CA LYS A 62 -4.78 -7.79 11.10
C LYS A 62 -3.27 -7.75 11.30
N GLU A 63 -2.57 -8.84 11.02
CA GLU A 63 -1.12 -8.94 11.12
C GLU A 63 -0.34 -8.00 10.19
N TYR A 64 -0.96 -7.51 9.11
CA TYR A 64 -0.35 -6.55 8.19
C TYR A 64 -0.64 -5.08 8.59
N LYS A 65 -1.71 -4.85 9.36
CA LYS A 65 -2.12 -3.51 9.77
C LYS A 65 -1.08 -2.90 10.71
N GLY A 66 -0.63 -1.68 10.39
CA GLY A 66 0.41 -0.99 11.16
C GLY A 66 1.82 -1.52 10.94
N LYS A 67 2.07 -2.32 9.90
CA LYS A 67 3.41 -2.87 9.55
C LYS A 67 3.92 -2.41 8.18
N GLY A 68 3.63 -1.16 7.81
CA GLY A 68 4.04 -0.60 6.52
C GLY A 68 3.19 -1.09 5.34
N LEU A 69 1.99 -1.60 5.61
CA LEU A 69 0.97 -1.88 4.60
C LEU A 69 0.59 -0.59 3.87
N LEU A 70 0.72 -0.59 2.55
CA LEU A 70 0.27 0.48 1.68
C LEU A 70 -1.09 0.11 1.09
N ILE A 71 -2.05 1.04 1.09
CA ILE A 71 -3.31 0.90 0.37
C ILE A 71 -3.42 2.05 -0.62
N GLU A 72 -3.57 1.73 -1.90
CA GLU A 72 -3.63 2.72 -2.97
C GLU A 72 -4.81 2.42 -3.90
N TYR A 73 -5.43 3.46 -4.45
CA TYR A 73 -6.43 3.33 -5.51
C TYR A 73 -5.75 3.41 -6.88
N LEU A 74 -5.95 2.40 -7.72
CA LEU A 74 -5.33 2.33 -9.04
C LEU A 74 -6.30 2.79 -10.13
N THR A 75 -5.93 3.86 -10.82
CA THR A 75 -6.70 4.42 -11.94
C THR A 75 -5.77 4.79 -13.09
N LYS A 76 -6.29 4.77 -14.31
CA LYS A 76 -5.59 5.27 -15.50
C LYS A 76 -5.49 6.79 -15.52
N GLU A 77 -6.38 7.46 -14.79
CA GLU A 77 -6.37 8.91 -14.64
C GLU A 77 -5.29 9.26 -13.61
N ARG A 78 -4.09 9.61 -14.09
CA ARG A 78 -3.04 10.12 -13.19
C ARG A 78 -3.54 11.44 -12.59
N ILE A 79 -4.00 11.40 -11.34
CA ILE A 79 -4.16 12.61 -10.54
C ILE A 79 -2.75 13.00 -10.10
N GLU A 80 -2.14 13.95 -10.79
CA GLU A 80 -0.91 14.57 -10.33
C GLU A 80 -1.22 15.41 -9.08
N PHE A 81 -0.88 14.89 -7.90
CA PHE A 81 -0.84 15.70 -6.69
C PHE A 81 0.46 16.50 -6.68
N VAL A 82 0.34 17.81 -6.91
CA VAL A 82 1.40 18.78 -6.58
C VAL A 82 1.33 19.02 -5.07
N LEU A 83 2.37 18.61 -4.34
CA LEU A 83 2.58 18.88 -2.92
C LEU A 83 3.40 20.16 -2.73
#